data_AF-A0A529HLP6-F1
#
_entry.id   AF-A0A529HLP6-F1
#
_cell.length_a   1.000
_cell.length_b   1.000
_cell.length_c   1.000
_cell.angle_alpha   90.00
_cell.angle_beta   90.00
_cell.angle_gamma   90.00
#
_symmetry.space_group_name_H-M   'P 1'
#
loop_
_entity.id
_entity.type
_entity.pdbx_description
1 polymer ?
#
loop_
_entity_poly.entity_id
_entity_poly.type
_entity_poly.pdbx_seq_one_letter_code
_entity_poly.pdbx_strand_id
1 'polypeptide(L)'
;VKVHNVKLGRGGIREIEFFVQTQQLIAGGRFPELRGRETVPMLDALAARGWITADARDALTRQYWFLRRVEHAVQMVADEQTHVLPEEDEELERIALMLGFTGEAEFAEAFRASLQQVERHYAALFET
;
A
#
# COMPACT_ATOMS: atom_id res chain seq x y z
N VAL A 1 0.59 -15.65 4.81
CA VAL A 1 -0.08 -14.39 4.39
C VAL A 1 -1.58 -14.57 4.16
N LYS A 2 -2.06 -15.82 4.10
CA LYS A 2 -3.48 -16.20 4.09
C LYS A 2 -4.35 -15.36 5.03
N VAL A 3 -5.58 -15.08 4.61
CA VAL A 3 -6.60 -14.32 5.36
C VAL A 3 -6.22 -12.86 5.64
N HIS A 4 -5.06 -12.39 5.17
CA HIS A 4 -4.70 -11.00 5.36
C HIS A 4 -5.54 -10.11 4.44
N ASN A 5 -6.10 -9.04 4.99
CA ASN A 5 -6.82 -8.04 4.22
C ASN A 5 -5.82 -7.02 3.65
N VAL A 6 -5.59 -7.05 2.34
CA VAL A 6 -4.60 -6.20 1.63
C VAL A 6 -4.86 -4.70 1.83
N LYS A 7 -6.11 -4.32 2.10
CA LYS A 7 -6.53 -2.92 2.21
C LYS A 7 -6.71 -2.44 3.65
N LEU A 8 -7.36 -3.23 4.50
CA LEU A 8 -7.62 -2.91 5.92
C LEU A 8 -6.52 -3.40 6.88
N GLY A 9 -5.73 -4.39 6.48
CA GLY A 9 -4.69 -4.96 7.34
C GLY A 9 -3.59 -3.95 7.67
N ARG A 10 -2.89 -4.19 8.78
CA ARG A 10 -1.69 -3.43 9.15
C ARG A 10 -0.67 -3.46 8.02
N GLY A 11 -0.12 -2.31 7.65
CA GLY A 11 0.74 -2.14 6.49
C GLY A 11 0.01 -2.14 5.14
N GLY A 12 -1.33 -2.17 5.15
CA GLY A 12 -2.16 -2.26 3.95
C GLY A 12 -2.35 -0.91 3.23
N ILE A 13 -3.10 -0.95 2.13
CA ILE A 13 -3.32 0.22 1.24
C ILE A 13 -3.86 1.43 2.02
N ARG A 14 -4.77 1.22 2.97
CA ARG A 14 -5.41 2.31 3.72
C ARG A 14 -4.44 3.08 4.61
N GLU A 15 -3.41 2.43 5.15
CA GLU A 15 -2.40 3.15 5.93
C GLU A 15 -1.61 4.12 5.04
N ILE A 16 -1.34 3.76 3.79
CA ILE A 16 -0.70 4.67 2.82
C ILE A 16 -1.63 5.86 2.50
N GLU A 17 -2.91 5.58 2.27
CA GLU A 17 -3.92 6.63 2.00
C GLU A 17 -4.03 7.60 3.20
N PHE A 18 -4.06 7.06 4.41
CA PHE A 18 -4.12 7.86 5.64
C PHE A 18 -2.84 8.62 5.92
N PHE A 19 -1.68 8.04 5.61
CA PHE A 19 -0.40 8.74 5.69
C PHE A 19 -0.47 10.04 4.86
N VAL A 20 -0.89 9.94 3.61
CA VAL A 20 -1.04 11.11 2.72
C VAL A 20 -2.07 12.09 3.27
N GLN A 21 -3.28 11.61 3.57
CA GLN A 21 -4.40 12.46 4.02
C GLN A 21 -4.08 13.20 5.32
N THR A 22 -3.36 12.59 6.25
CA THR A 22 -2.93 13.24 7.51
C THR A 22 -2.04 14.44 7.21
N GLN A 23 -1.08 14.29 6.31
CA GLN A 23 -0.22 15.39 5.89
C GLN A 23 -1.01 16.47 5.14
N GLN A 24 -1.99 16.10 4.31
CA GLN A 24 -2.88 17.04 3.64
C GLN A 24 -3.75 17.84 4.63
N LEU A 25 -4.19 17.24 5.74
CA LEU A 25 -4.93 17.97 6.78
C LEU A 25 -4.06 19.03 7.47
N ILE A 26 -2.78 18.74 7.68
CA ILE A 26 -1.83 19.68 8.30
C ILE A 26 -1.45 20.79 7.31
N ALA A 27 -1.10 20.43 6.08
CA ALA A 27 -0.48 21.34 5.12
C ALA A 27 -1.47 21.98 4.14
N GLY A 28 -2.55 21.28 3.81
CA GLY A 28 -3.49 21.64 2.75
C GLY A 28 -4.28 22.92 3.04
N GLY A 29 -4.40 23.33 4.31
CA GLY A 29 -4.95 24.65 4.66
C GLY A 29 -4.16 25.80 4.03
N ARG A 30 -2.82 25.70 4.08
CA ARG A 30 -1.88 26.72 3.57
C ARG A 30 -1.55 26.54 2.09
N PHE A 31 -1.53 25.31 1.60
CA PHE A 31 -1.14 24.96 0.24
C PHE A 31 -2.29 24.24 -0.48
N PRO A 32 -3.17 24.97 -1.20
CA PRO A 32 -4.33 24.39 -1.88
C PRO A 32 -4.00 23.28 -2.88
N GLU A 33 -2.81 23.31 -3.48
CA GLU A 33 -2.31 22.26 -4.38
C GLU A 33 -2.13 20.90 -3.69
N LEU A 34 -2.01 20.87 -2.35
CA LEU A 34 -1.95 19.63 -1.57
C LEU A 34 -3.34 19.04 -1.28
N ARG A 35 -4.41 19.52 -1.91
CA ARG A 35 -5.79 19.00 -1.72
C ARG A 35 -6.23 18.04 -2.82
N GLY A 36 -5.28 17.50 -3.60
CA GLY A 36 -5.55 16.48 -4.60
C GLY A 36 -6.14 15.21 -4.00
N ARG A 37 -6.93 14.49 -4.80
CA ARG A 37 -7.68 13.29 -4.36
C ARG A 37 -6.89 12.00 -4.52
N GLU A 38 -5.84 12.01 -5.35
CA GLU A 38 -5.07 10.83 -5.72
C GLU A 38 -3.86 10.67 -4.82
N THR A 39 -3.67 9.47 -4.25
CA THR A 39 -2.63 9.18 -3.26
C THR A 39 -1.21 9.43 -3.78
N VAL A 40 -0.86 8.90 -4.95
CA VAL A 40 0.52 8.96 -5.49
C VAL A 40 0.90 10.39 -5.92
N PRO A 41 0.07 11.12 -6.70
CA PRO A 41 0.34 12.53 -6.99
C PRO A 41 0.51 13.39 -5.72
N MET A 42 -0.21 13.06 -4.64
CA MET A 42 -0.07 13.78 -3.38
C MET A 42 1.18 13.40 -2.59
N LEU A 43 1.67 12.15 -2.66
CA LEU A 43 3.01 11.80 -2.16
C LEU A 43 4.08 12.66 -2.83
N ASP A 44 4.01 12.82 -4.16
CA ASP A 44 4.96 13.65 -4.91
C ASP A 44 4.88 15.13 -4.50
N ALA A 45 3.67 15.68 -4.42
CA ALA A 45 3.46 17.08 -4.05
C ALA A 45 3.92 17.38 -2.60
N LEU A 46 3.67 16.47 -1.67
CA LEU A 46 4.13 16.57 -0.28
C LEU A 46 5.66 16.56 -0.20
N ALA A 47 6.31 15.64 -0.93
CA ALA A 47 7.77 15.54 -0.96
C ALA A 47 8.42 16.77 -1.61
N ALA A 48 7.86 17.28 -2.72
CA ALA A 48 8.36 18.46 -3.42
C ALA A 48 8.37 19.73 -2.54
N ARG A 49 7.55 19.75 -1.48
CA ARG A 49 7.48 20.84 -0.49
C ARG A 49 8.20 20.53 0.83
N GLY A 50 8.83 19.37 0.94
CA GLY A 50 9.54 18.95 2.15
C GLY A 50 8.65 18.55 3.33
N TRP A 51 7.37 18.26 3.11
CA TRP A 51 6.48 17.74 4.17
C TRP A 51 6.73 16.27 4.50
N ILE A 52 7.28 15.53 3.54
CA ILE A 52 7.76 14.16 3.71
C ILE A 52 9.11 14.01 3.03
N THR A 53 9.87 13.00 3.43
CA THR A 53 11.16 12.68 2.81
C THR A 53 10.97 12.07 1.42
N ALA A 54 11.97 12.21 0.55
CA ALA A 54 11.98 11.54 -0.75
C ALA A 54 11.95 10.01 -0.60
N ASP A 55 12.57 9.48 0.46
CA ASP A 55 12.55 8.05 0.80
C ASP A 55 11.13 7.56 1.13
N ALA A 56 10.39 8.28 1.98
CA ALA A 56 9.00 7.95 2.29
C ALA A 56 8.11 8.00 1.04
N ARG A 57 8.25 9.04 0.20
CA ARG A 57 7.56 9.12 -1.11
C ARG A 57 7.84 7.89 -1.96
N ASP A 58 9.10 7.55 -2.16
CA ASP A 58 9.52 6.46 -3.03
C ASP A 58 9.05 5.10 -2.52
N ALA A 59 9.23 4.85 -1.23
CA ALA A 59 8.81 3.61 -0.60
C ALA A 59 7.30 3.43 -0.66
N LEU A 60 6.53 4.44 -0.24
CA LEU A 60 5.07 4.37 -0.19
C LEU A 60 4.45 4.33 -1.59
N THR A 61 5.00 5.04 -2.58
CA THR A 61 4.53 4.93 -3.98
C THR A 61 4.73 3.52 -4.53
N ARG A 62 5.91 2.92 -4.31
CA ARG A 62 6.16 1.53 -4.73
C ARG A 62 5.21 0.54 -4.06
N GLN A 63 5.04 0.65 -2.74
CA GLN A 63 4.16 -0.27 -1.99
C GLN A 63 2.69 -0.06 -2.35
N TYR A 64 2.24 1.17 -2.59
CA TYR A 64 0.88 1.45 -3.04
C TYR A 64 0.57 0.68 -4.32
N TRP A 65 1.41 0.81 -5.35
CA TRP A 65 1.19 0.11 -6.62
C TRP A 65 1.35 -1.40 -6.51
N PHE A 66 2.26 -1.89 -5.67
CA PHE A 66 2.35 -3.32 -5.39
C PHE A 66 1.06 -3.85 -4.75
N LEU A 67 0.60 -3.24 -3.65
CA LEU A 67 -0.61 -3.68 -2.95
C LEU A 67 -1.87 -3.54 -3.80
N ARG A 68 -1.99 -2.49 -4.65
CA ARG A 68 -3.09 -2.38 -5.62
C ARG A 68 -3.07 -3.51 -6.65
N ARG A 69 -1.91 -3.95 -7.12
CA ARG A 69 -1.81 -5.13 -7.99
C ARG A 69 -2.25 -6.40 -7.27
N VAL A 70 -1.84 -6.58 -6.01
CA VAL A 70 -2.29 -7.72 -5.19
C VAL A 70 -3.81 -7.70 -5.00
N GLU A 71 -4.39 -6.55 -4.65
CA GLU A 71 -5.83 -6.36 -4.52
C GLU A 71 -6.58 -6.74 -5.80
N HIS A 72 -6.11 -6.26 -6.96
CA HIS A 72 -6.73 -6.61 -8.23
C HIS A 72 -6.60 -8.11 -8.56
N ALA A 73 -5.46 -8.73 -8.28
CA ALA A 73 -5.28 -10.17 -8.50
C ALA A 73 -6.20 -11.02 -7.61
N VAL A 74 -6.36 -10.62 -6.33
CA VAL A 74 -7.32 -11.22 -5.40
C VAL A 74 -8.75 -11.14 -5.96
N GLN A 75 -9.16 -9.96 -6.42
CA GLN A 75 -10.51 -9.76 -6.99
C GLN A 75 -10.72 -10.56 -8.28
N MET A 76 -9.70 -10.66 -9.13
CA MET A 76 -9.78 -11.43 -10.38
C MET A 76 -9.83 -12.94 -10.15
N VAL A 77 -9.12 -13.46 -9.15
CA VAL A 77 -9.13 -14.90 -8.84
C VAL A 77 -10.45 -15.31 -8.19
N ALA A 78 -10.96 -14.49 -7.28
CA ALA A 78 -12.22 -14.74 -6.57
C ALA A 78 -13.47 -14.35 -7.37
N ASP A 79 -13.32 -13.57 -8.46
CA ASP A 79 -14.41 -12.96 -9.25
C ASP A 79 -15.39 -12.14 -8.40
N GLU A 80 -14.86 -11.46 -7.38
CA GLU A 80 -15.65 -10.63 -6.46
C GLU A 80 -14.85 -9.45 -5.93
N GLN A 81 -15.55 -8.46 -5.35
CA GLN A 81 -14.92 -7.29 -4.74
C GLN A 81 -14.36 -7.59 -3.34
N THR A 82 -13.45 -8.56 -3.24
CA THR A 82 -12.77 -8.92 -1.99
C THR A 82 -11.41 -8.26 -1.85
N HIS A 83 -10.94 -8.19 -0.61
CA HIS A 83 -9.62 -7.66 -0.25
C HIS A 83 -8.79 -8.68 0.56
N VAL A 84 -9.33 -9.88 0.79
CA VAL A 84 -8.76 -10.89 1.67
C VAL A 84 -8.01 -11.90 0.81
N LEU A 85 -6.75 -12.17 1.15
CA LEU A 85 -6.00 -13.26 0.52
C LEU A 85 -6.66 -14.61 0.84
N PRO A 86 -6.76 -15.52 -0.14
CA PRO A 86 -7.43 -16.80 0.05
C PRO A 86 -6.73 -17.68 1.09
N GLU A 87 -7.49 -18.62 1.66
CA GLU A 87 -6.98 -19.64 2.58
C GLU A 87 -6.39 -20.84 1.84
N GLU A 88 -6.94 -21.15 0.66
CA GLU A 88 -6.53 -22.29 -0.16
C GLU A 88 -5.18 -22.05 -0.84
N ASP A 89 -4.27 -23.01 -0.71
CA ASP A 89 -2.90 -22.92 -1.26
C ASP A 89 -2.93 -22.76 -2.79
N GLU A 90 -3.85 -23.46 -3.47
CA GLU A 90 -3.98 -23.41 -4.93
C GLU A 90 -4.38 -22.02 -5.44
N GLU A 91 -5.28 -21.32 -4.74
CA GLU A 91 -5.69 -19.97 -5.10
C GLU A 91 -4.58 -18.96 -4.82
N LEU A 92 -3.85 -19.14 -3.72
CA LEU A 92 -2.74 -18.26 -3.36
C LEU A 92 -1.56 -18.42 -4.33
N GLU A 93 -1.27 -19.65 -4.76
CA GLU A 93 -0.31 -19.96 -5.83
C GLU A 93 -0.74 -19.28 -7.15
N ARG A 94 -2.02 -19.38 -7.52
CA ARG A 94 -2.54 -18.70 -8.72
C ARG A 94 -2.35 -17.19 -8.67
N ILE A 95 -2.60 -16.56 -7.52
CA ILE A 95 -2.34 -15.13 -7.31
C ILE A 95 -0.84 -14.82 -7.48
N ALA A 96 0.03 -15.63 -6.87
CA ALA A 96 1.48 -15.44 -6.97
C ALA A 96 1.95 -15.47 -8.44
N LEU A 97 1.52 -16.47 -9.20
CA LEU A 97 1.85 -16.62 -10.62
C LEU A 97 1.28 -15.48 -11.47
N MET A 98 0.04 -15.05 -11.22
CA MET A 98 -0.56 -13.89 -11.92
C MET A 98 0.22 -12.59 -11.69
N LEU A 99 0.84 -12.44 -10.52
CA LEU A 99 1.66 -11.29 -10.17
C LEU A 99 3.11 -11.40 -10.67
N GLY A 100 3.48 -12.52 -11.29
CA GLY A 100 4.81 -12.75 -11.88
C GLY A 100 5.84 -13.33 -10.91
N PHE A 101 5.41 -13.84 -9.75
CA PHE A 101 6.28 -14.60 -8.84
C PHE A 101 6.41 -16.06 -9.29
N THR A 102 7.43 -16.75 -8.80
CA THR A 102 7.67 -18.17 -9.11
C THR A 102 6.83 -19.13 -8.27
N GLY A 103 6.15 -18.64 -7.24
CA GLY A 103 5.21 -19.38 -6.41
C GLY A 103 4.84 -18.65 -5.11
N GLU A 104 4.01 -19.29 -4.29
CA GLU A 104 3.47 -18.72 -3.05
C GLU A 104 4.55 -18.19 -2.12
N ALA A 105 5.64 -18.94 -1.91
CA ALA A 105 6.66 -18.60 -0.92
C ALA A 105 7.31 -17.25 -1.20
N GLU A 106 7.71 -17.01 -2.46
CA GLU A 106 8.33 -15.76 -2.92
C GLU A 106 7.32 -14.59 -2.82
N PHE A 107 6.09 -14.82 -3.26
CA PHE A 107 5.01 -13.84 -3.12
C PHE A 107 4.78 -13.47 -1.65
N ALA A 108 4.71 -14.46 -0.77
CA ALA A 108 4.43 -14.26 0.64
C ALA A 108 5.56 -13.49 1.34
N GLU A 109 6.82 -13.71 0.94
CA GLU A 109 7.96 -12.91 1.42
C GLU A 109 7.85 -11.46 0.96
N ALA A 110 7.65 -11.23 -0.35
CA ALA A 110 7.50 -9.90 -0.92
C ALA A 110 6.30 -9.14 -0.32
N PHE A 111 5.18 -9.83 -0.10
CA PHE A 111 3.98 -9.26 0.50
C PHE A 111 4.23 -8.82 1.95
N ARG A 112 4.83 -9.69 2.80
CA ARG A 112 5.18 -9.32 4.18
C ARG A 112 6.17 -8.15 4.21
N ALA A 113 7.17 -8.15 3.34
CA ALA A 113 8.13 -7.06 3.25
C ALA A 113 7.44 -5.73 2.87
N SER A 114 6.49 -5.74 1.94
CA SER A 114 5.68 -4.55 1.61
C SER A 114 4.92 -4.04 2.83
N LEU A 115 4.22 -4.92 3.57
CA LEU A 115 3.45 -4.51 4.75
C LEU A 115 4.36 -3.88 5.81
N GLN A 116 5.51 -4.49 6.09
CA GLN A 116 6.49 -3.95 7.05
C GLN A 116 7.05 -2.59 6.60
N GLN A 117 7.26 -2.38 5.30
CA GLN A 117 7.71 -1.09 4.78
C GLN A 117 6.66 0.00 5.01
N VAL A 118 5.39 -0.29 4.72
CA VAL A 118 4.29 0.66 4.96
C VAL A 118 4.18 0.96 6.46
N GLU A 119 4.19 -0.07 7.31
CA GLU A 119 4.09 0.08 8.76
C GLU A 119 5.21 0.95 9.32
N ARG A 120 6.46 0.76 8.88
CA ARG A 120 7.60 1.60 9.32
C ARG A 120 7.40 3.08 9.02
N HIS A 121 6.98 3.42 7.80
CA HIS A 121 6.74 4.81 7.43
C HIS A 121 5.50 5.39 8.13
N TYR A 122 4.47 4.57 8.35
CA TYR A 122 3.27 5.00 9.05
C TYR A 122 3.53 5.27 10.54
N ALA A 123 4.27 4.39 11.21
CA ALA A 123 4.63 4.55 12.62
C ALA A 123 5.48 5.81 12.86
N ALA A 124 6.39 6.12 11.94
CA ALA A 124 7.23 7.32 12.01
C ALA A 124 6.46 8.65 11.98
N LEU A 125 5.17 8.66 11.62
CA LEU A 125 4.31 9.86 11.77
C LEU A 125 4.02 10.22 13.24
N PHE A 126 4.07 9.23 14.14
CA PHE A 126 3.63 9.37 15.53
C PHE A 126 4.78 9.26 16.54
N GLU A 127 5.98 8.92 16.08
CA GLU A 127 7.18 8.92 16.92
C GLU A 127 7.66 10.37 17.10
N THR A 128 7.72 10.80 18.36
CA THR A 128 8.08 12.16 18.80
C THR A 128 9.52 12.23 19.24
#